data_AF-A0A958SBZ0-F1
#
_entry.id   AF-A0A958SBZ0-F1
#
_cell.length_a   1.000
_cell.length_b   1.000
_cell.length_c   1.000
_cell.angle_alpha   90.00
_cell.angle_beta   90.00
_cell.angle_gamma   90.00
#
_symmetry.space_group_name_H-M   'P 1'
#
loop_
_entity.id
_entity.type
_entity.pdbx_description
1 polymer ?
#
loop_
_entity_poly.entity_id
_entity_poly.type
_entity_poly.pdbx_seq_one_letter_code
_entity_poly.pdbx_strand_id
1 'polypeptide(L)'
;MTNEKSKKVKHPWRKCPLGEHWVREHSRKVPVSERNPQGITIVDGHCRINPSRHEIFVVDEIQDISTQHFKNLKNKPNADAMGFPKGNAYDDLIAGWTQFWNEVFKPKIPLDPDLIKALVASESSFDIGAKADSKIGIAKGLIQITEQTRKILADQKGELSDFLIVLSKKEVADPNANLFAGIRWLFHKKYLASHRLNREATWVEAIAEYKGILNQLGRVKLADRIILDLKNNYKRLKKK
;
A
#
# COMPACT_ATOMS: atom_id res chain seq x y z
N MET A 1 13.77 5.52 -22.35
CA MET A 1 13.29 4.13 -22.52
C MET A 1 12.97 3.60 -21.13
N THR A 2 11.77 3.20 -20.73
CA THR A 2 10.49 2.89 -21.39
C THR A 2 9.36 3.70 -20.75
N ASN A 3 8.50 4.28 -21.58
CA ASN A 3 7.24 4.90 -21.19
C ASN A 3 6.41 3.87 -20.41
N GLU A 4 5.89 4.21 -19.23
CA GLU A 4 5.10 3.36 -18.32
C GLU A 4 3.72 2.98 -18.91
N LYS A 5 3.58 2.98 -20.23
CA LYS A 5 2.41 2.46 -20.94
C LYS A 5 2.54 0.95 -21.09
N SER A 6 2.63 0.26 -19.96
CA SER A 6 2.26 -1.15 -19.88
C SER A 6 0.80 -1.26 -20.34
N LYS A 7 0.47 -2.23 -21.20
CA LYS A 7 -0.93 -2.58 -21.45
C LYS A 7 -1.55 -2.90 -20.09
N LYS A 8 -2.45 -2.05 -19.61
CA LYS A 8 -3.17 -2.28 -18.36
C LYS A 8 -3.85 -3.65 -18.46
N VAL A 9 -3.49 -4.55 -17.56
CA VAL A 9 -4.14 -5.85 -17.43
C VAL A 9 -4.91 -5.82 -16.12
N LYS A 10 -6.19 -6.19 -16.17
CA LYS A 10 -6.99 -6.38 -14.97
C LYS A 10 -6.34 -7.48 -14.12
N HIS A 11 -5.98 -7.15 -12.88
CA HIS A 11 -5.50 -8.16 -11.94
C HIS A 11 -6.65 -9.15 -11.62
N PRO A 12 -6.40 -10.48 -11.57
CA PRO A 12 -7.46 -11.48 -11.39
C PRO A 12 -8.31 -11.30 -10.13
N TRP A 13 -7.70 -10.75 -9.07
CA TRP A 13 -8.38 -10.47 -7.80
C TRP A 13 -9.34 -9.27 -7.86
N ARG A 14 -9.30 -8.45 -8.90
CA ARG A 14 -10.23 -7.33 -9.03
C ARG A 14 -11.59 -7.84 -9.50
N LYS A 15 -12.66 -7.38 -8.86
CA LYS A 15 -14.03 -7.67 -9.31
C LYS A 15 -14.37 -6.87 -10.57
N CYS A 16 -14.08 -5.58 -10.57
CA CYS A 16 -14.47 -4.67 -11.64
C CYS A 16 -13.52 -4.67 -12.84
N PRO A 17 -14.01 -4.32 -14.04
CA PRO A 17 -13.18 -4.05 -15.21
C PRO A 17 -12.19 -2.91 -14.98
N LEU A 18 -11.23 -2.77 -15.90
CA LEU A 18 -10.37 -1.59 -15.96
C LEU A 18 -11.23 -0.34 -16.20
N GLY A 19 -10.86 0.78 -15.57
CA GLY A 19 -11.62 2.02 -15.60
C GLY A 19 -12.83 2.04 -14.66
N GLU A 20 -13.02 1.00 -13.85
CA GLU A 20 -14.07 0.92 -12.83
C GLU A 20 -13.47 0.56 -11.46
N HIS A 21 -14.22 0.80 -10.39
CA HIS A 21 -13.90 0.36 -9.02
C HIS A 21 -15.13 -0.28 -8.36
N TRP A 22 -14.87 -1.17 -7.39
CA TRP A 22 -15.93 -1.82 -6.62
C TRP A 22 -16.48 -0.91 -5.54
N VAL A 23 -17.81 -0.86 -5.44
CA VAL A 23 -18.56 -0.21 -4.37
C VAL A 23 -19.35 -1.28 -3.64
N ARG A 24 -19.20 -1.37 -2.32
CA ARG A 24 -19.93 -2.37 -1.54
C ARG A 24 -21.42 -2.04 -1.43
N GLU A 25 -22.20 -3.02 -0.99
CA GLU A 25 -23.61 -2.80 -0.67
C GLU A 25 -23.77 -1.66 0.34
N HIS A 26 -24.70 -0.75 0.08
CA HIS A 26 -24.94 0.40 0.95
C HIS A 26 -26.38 0.89 0.88
N SER A 27 -26.81 1.55 1.96
CA SER A 27 -28.07 2.26 1.99
C SER A 27 -28.02 3.52 1.13
N ARG A 28 -29.06 3.75 0.33
CA ARG A 28 -29.26 4.95 -0.48
C ARG A 28 -30.55 5.65 -0.07
N LYS A 29 -30.48 6.97 0.10
CA LYS A 29 -31.67 7.81 0.28
C LYS A 29 -32.42 7.95 -1.04
N VAL A 30 -33.73 7.78 -0.99
CA VAL A 30 -34.67 7.92 -2.09
C VAL A 30 -35.86 8.77 -1.65
N PRO A 31 -36.62 9.37 -2.58
CA PRO A 31 -37.83 10.11 -2.22
C PRO A 31 -38.77 9.25 -1.37
N VAL A 32 -39.29 9.85 -0.29
CA VAL A 32 -40.28 9.21 0.56
C VAL A 32 -41.55 8.96 -0.25
N SER A 33 -42.11 7.76 -0.12
CA SER A 33 -43.37 7.38 -0.75
C SER A 33 -44.17 6.50 0.21
N GLU A 34 -45.46 6.29 -0.04
CA GLU A 34 -46.27 5.36 0.74
C GLU A 34 -45.66 3.95 0.82
N ARG A 35 -44.98 3.51 -0.25
CA ARG A 35 -44.30 2.19 -0.33
C ARG A 35 -42.91 2.17 0.32
N ASN A 36 -42.29 3.33 0.52
CA ASN A 36 -41.02 3.48 1.23
C ASN A 36 -41.08 4.72 2.13
N PRO A 37 -41.78 4.63 3.28
CA PRO A 37 -41.99 5.77 4.15
C PRO A 37 -40.69 6.25 4.82
N GLN A 38 -39.67 5.40 4.93
CA GLN A 38 -38.36 5.76 5.47
C GLN A 38 -37.47 6.47 4.44
N GLY A 39 -37.80 6.40 3.14
CA GLY A 39 -36.99 7.00 2.07
C GLY A 39 -35.57 6.41 1.98
N ILE A 40 -35.39 5.14 2.37
CA ILE A 40 -34.11 4.44 2.34
C ILE A 40 -34.30 3.13 1.57
N THR A 41 -33.41 2.86 0.62
CA THR A 41 -33.32 1.57 -0.08
C THR A 41 -31.92 1.00 0.08
N ILE A 42 -31.77 -0.32 -0.04
CA ILE A 42 -30.45 -0.96 -0.13
C ILE A 42 -30.07 -1.07 -1.60
N VAL A 43 -28.83 -0.73 -1.90
CA VAL A 43 -28.23 -0.86 -3.24
C VAL A 43 -27.18 -1.95 -3.15
N ASP A 44 -27.35 -3.00 -3.96
CA ASP A 44 -26.40 -4.10 -4.06
C ASP A 44 -25.00 -3.59 -4.45
N GLY A 45 -23.97 -4.33 -4.04
CA GLY A 45 -22.61 -4.03 -4.46
C GLY A 45 -22.47 -4.04 -5.98
N HIS A 46 -21.79 -3.03 -6.53
CA HIS A 46 -21.68 -2.84 -7.98
C HIS A 46 -20.36 -2.18 -8.36
N CYS A 47 -20.04 -2.25 -9.66
CA CYS A 47 -18.90 -1.53 -10.23
C CYS A 47 -19.31 -0.13 -10.66
N ARG A 48 -18.41 0.84 -10.42
CA ARG A 48 -18.61 2.25 -10.74
C ARG A 48 -17.49 2.76 -11.63
N ILE A 49 -17.87 3.47 -12.68
CA ILE A 49 -16.93 4.09 -13.63
C ILE A 49 -16.06 5.13 -12.92
N ASN A 50 -14.76 5.06 -13.18
CA ASN A 50 -13.76 6.00 -12.70
C ASN A 50 -13.89 7.31 -13.51
N PRO A 51 -14.22 8.44 -12.89
CA PRO A 51 -14.41 9.71 -13.61
C PRO A 51 -13.13 10.18 -14.32
N SER A 52 -11.97 9.78 -13.80
CA SER A 52 -10.67 10.30 -14.20
C SER A 52 -10.00 9.54 -15.35
N ARG A 53 -10.59 8.44 -15.83
CA ARG A 53 -9.97 7.49 -16.80
C ARG A 53 -8.68 6.81 -16.31
N HIS A 54 -8.23 7.10 -15.08
CA HIS A 54 -7.15 6.37 -14.42
C HIS A 54 -7.70 5.13 -13.72
N GLU A 55 -6.83 4.14 -13.53
CA GLU A 55 -7.15 3.07 -12.58
C GLU A 55 -7.11 3.65 -11.17
N ILE A 56 -8.22 3.53 -10.44
CA ILE A 56 -8.31 3.97 -9.05
C ILE A 56 -8.68 2.79 -8.16
N PHE A 57 -8.16 2.80 -6.95
CA PHE A 57 -8.56 1.91 -5.87
C PHE A 57 -9.18 2.73 -4.74
N VAL A 58 -10.33 2.25 -4.25
CA VAL A 58 -11.04 2.79 -3.09
C VAL A 58 -11.08 1.75 -1.98
N VAL A 59 -11.39 2.18 -0.76
CA VAL A 59 -11.36 1.28 0.42
C VAL A 59 -12.25 0.04 0.27
N ASP A 60 -13.42 0.16 -0.37
CA ASP A 60 -14.34 -0.97 -0.56
C ASP A 60 -13.71 -2.07 -1.42
N GLU A 61 -13.03 -1.72 -2.52
CA GLU A 61 -12.32 -2.68 -3.38
C GLU A 61 -11.11 -3.30 -2.66
N ILE A 62 -10.37 -2.49 -1.89
CA ILE A 62 -9.23 -2.95 -1.09
C ILE A 62 -9.68 -4.00 -0.06
N GLN A 63 -10.79 -3.73 0.64
CA GLN A 63 -11.37 -4.65 1.62
C GLN A 63 -11.90 -5.93 0.97
N ASP A 64 -12.57 -5.81 -0.17
CA ASP A 64 -13.11 -6.94 -0.93
C ASP A 64 -11.99 -7.91 -1.34
N ILE A 65 -10.91 -7.38 -1.96
CA ILE A 65 -9.75 -8.17 -2.38
C ILE A 65 -9.11 -8.90 -1.21
N SER A 66 -8.83 -8.19 -0.11
CA SER A 66 -8.15 -8.80 1.04
C SER A 66 -8.99 -9.92 1.67
N THR A 67 -10.30 -9.71 1.76
CA THR A 67 -11.23 -10.66 2.38
C THR A 67 -11.34 -11.94 1.57
N GLN A 68 -11.37 -11.83 0.24
CA GLN A 68 -11.54 -12.97 -0.65
C GLN A 68 -10.25 -13.78 -0.87
N HIS A 69 -9.07 -13.13 -0.86
CA HIS A 69 -7.87 -13.75 -1.42
C HIS A 69 -6.75 -14.05 -0.42
N PHE A 70 -6.69 -13.44 0.77
CA PHE A 70 -5.44 -13.43 1.55
C PHE A 70 -5.26 -14.60 2.52
N LYS A 71 -6.34 -15.26 2.95
CA LYS A 71 -6.32 -16.27 4.02
C LYS A 71 -5.34 -17.43 3.77
N ASN A 72 -5.24 -17.87 2.51
CA ASN A 72 -4.53 -19.11 2.13
C ASN A 72 -3.29 -18.86 1.25
N LEU A 73 -2.70 -17.67 1.33
CA LEU A 73 -1.49 -17.37 0.58
C LEU A 73 -0.30 -18.17 1.09
N LYS A 74 0.54 -18.65 0.15
CA LYS A 74 1.71 -19.49 0.46
C LYS A 74 2.95 -18.68 0.82
N ASN A 75 3.04 -17.44 0.34
CA ASN A 75 4.17 -16.54 0.47
C ASN A 75 4.05 -15.65 1.71
N LYS A 76 3.63 -16.20 2.86
CA LYS A 76 3.57 -15.42 4.10
C LYS A 76 4.98 -15.09 4.59
N PRO A 77 5.18 -13.92 5.25
CA PRO A 77 6.41 -13.66 5.98
C PRO A 77 6.74 -14.79 6.97
N ASN A 78 8.00 -14.87 7.38
CA ASN A 78 8.41 -15.72 8.49
C ASN A 78 7.60 -15.40 9.76
N ALA A 79 7.18 -16.43 10.49
CA ALA A 79 6.36 -16.32 11.70
C ALA A 79 7.12 -15.78 12.93
N ASP A 80 8.38 -15.36 12.78
CA ASP A 80 9.10 -14.63 13.83
C ASP A 80 8.49 -13.23 14.03
N ALA A 81 7.96 -12.99 15.23
CA ALA A 81 7.35 -11.72 15.62
C ALA A 81 8.37 -10.59 15.89
N MET A 82 9.68 -10.89 15.79
CA MET A 82 10.78 -9.96 16.05
C MET A 82 10.79 -9.33 17.45
N GLY A 83 10.08 -9.93 18.41
CA GLY A 83 9.91 -9.41 19.77
C GLY A 83 8.74 -8.44 19.95
N PHE A 84 7.93 -8.20 18.91
CA PHE A 84 6.77 -7.31 18.98
C PHE A 84 5.49 -8.12 19.26
N PRO A 85 4.62 -7.68 20.20
CA PRO A 85 3.36 -8.39 20.52
C PRO A 85 2.44 -8.60 19.31
N LYS A 86 2.46 -7.66 18.36
CA LYS A 86 1.65 -7.70 17.12
C LYS A 86 2.47 -8.03 15.88
N GLY A 87 3.69 -8.58 16.05
CA GLY A 87 4.63 -8.81 14.96
C GLY A 87 4.11 -9.67 13.81
N ASN A 88 3.19 -10.60 14.09
CA ASN A 88 2.60 -11.50 13.09
C ASN A 88 1.15 -11.15 12.72
N ALA A 89 0.57 -10.12 13.35
CA ALA A 89 -0.88 -9.85 13.27
C ALA A 89 -1.34 -9.45 11.84
N TYR A 90 -0.40 -9.05 10.98
CA TYR A 90 -0.69 -8.53 9.64
C TYR A 90 0.00 -9.34 8.54
N ASP A 91 0.50 -10.55 8.84
CA ASP A 91 1.26 -11.37 7.88
C ASP A 91 0.44 -11.70 6.62
N ASP A 92 -0.87 -11.95 6.75
CA ASP A 92 -1.77 -12.21 5.61
C ASP A 92 -1.93 -10.97 4.71
N LEU A 93 -2.07 -9.79 5.32
CA LEU A 93 -2.18 -8.52 4.59
C LEU A 93 -0.85 -8.18 3.90
N ILE A 94 0.27 -8.39 4.59
CA ILE A 94 1.61 -8.17 4.04
C ILE A 94 1.84 -9.10 2.84
N ALA A 95 1.53 -10.39 2.98
CA ALA A 95 1.67 -11.37 1.91
C ALA A 95 0.81 -11.01 0.69
N GLY A 96 -0.48 -10.72 0.92
CA GLY A 96 -1.45 -10.42 -0.11
C GLY A 96 -1.13 -9.17 -0.91
N TRP A 97 -0.87 -8.05 -0.23
CA TRP A 97 -0.55 -6.82 -0.93
C TRP A 97 0.82 -6.83 -1.58
N THR A 98 1.80 -7.52 -1.00
CA THR A 98 3.10 -7.71 -1.65
C THR A 98 2.93 -8.51 -2.94
N GLN A 99 2.16 -9.60 -2.91
CA GLN A 99 1.86 -10.39 -4.11
C GLN A 99 1.12 -9.57 -5.17
N PHE A 100 0.04 -8.90 -4.78
CA PHE A 100 -0.77 -8.08 -5.67
C PHE A 100 0.08 -7.07 -6.45
N TRP A 101 0.90 -6.28 -5.74
CA TRP A 101 1.71 -5.25 -6.40
C TRP A 101 2.88 -5.84 -7.22
N ASN A 102 3.44 -6.97 -6.80
CA ASN A 102 4.40 -7.72 -7.63
C ASN A 102 3.77 -8.18 -8.95
N GLU A 103 2.53 -8.67 -8.93
CA GLU A 103 1.82 -9.12 -10.13
C GLU A 103 1.41 -7.95 -11.04
N VAL A 104 1.05 -6.80 -10.46
CA VAL A 104 0.72 -5.57 -11.19
C VAL A 104 1.96 -4.97 -11.88
N PHE A 105 3.05 -4.77 -11.14
CA PHE A 105 4.23 -4.05 -11.65
C PHE A 105 5.30 -4.95 -12.26
N LYS A 106 5.28 -6.26 -11.98
CA LYS A 106 6.22 -7.27 -12.50
C LYS A 106 7.69 -6.81 -12.44
N PRO A 107 8.18 -6.37 -11.27
CA PRO A 107 9.57 -5.92 -11.14
C PRO A 107 10.52 -7.08 -11.42
N LYS A 108 11.72 -6.78 -11.95
CA LYS A 108 12.75 -7.80 -12.24
C LYS A 108 13.09 -8.64 -11.00
N ILE A 109 13.18 -7.98 -9.85
CA ILE A 109 13.30 -8.63 -8.54
C ILE A 109 12.00 -8.33 -7.77
N PRO A 110 11.15 -9.35 -7.53
CA PRO A 110 9.96 -9.22 -6.70
C PRO A 110 10.27 -8.67 -5.31
N LEU A 111 9.36 -7.85 -4.79
CA LEU A 111 9.38 -7.41 -3.40
C LEU A 111 9.13 -8.61 -2.49
N ASP A 112 9.99 -8.79 -1.48
CA ASP A 112 9.86 -9.87 -0.50
C ASP A 112 8.93 -9.43 0.65
N PRO A 113 7.89 -10.21 1.00
CA PRO A 113 7.02 -9.92 2.15
C PRO A 113 7.77 -9.84 3.48
N ASP A 114 8.86 -10.58 3.68
CA ASP A 114 9.72 -10.45 4.86
C ASP A 114 10.34 -9.05 4.97
N LEU A 115 10.67 -8.43 3.82
CA LEU A 115 11.24 -7.08 3.81
C LEU A 115 10.18 -6.04 4.19
N ILE A 116 8.92 -6.24 3.76
CA ILE A 116 7.81 -5.39 4.20
C ILE A 116 7.54 -5.56 5.69
N LYS A 117 7.58 -6.77 6.21
CA LYS A 117 7.46 -7.02 7.66
C LYS A 117 8.56 -6.32 8.46
N ALA A 118 9.81 -6.39 7.99
CA ALA A 118 10.93 -5.65 8.58
C ALA A 118 10.74 -4.12 8.49
N LEU A 119 10.18 -3.62 7.38
CA LEU A 119 9.86 -2.21 7.22
C LEU A 119 8.80 -1.76 8.22
N VAL A 120 7.68 -2.49 8.34
CA VAL A 120 6.61 -2.19 9.32
C VAL A 120 7.16 -2.17 10.75
N ALA A 121 8.02 -3.13 11.10
CA ALA A 121 8.70 -3.14 12.39
C ALA A 121 9.50 -1.85 12.62
N SER A 122 10.23 -1.38 11.61
CA SER A 122 11.04 -0.15 11.69
C SER A 122 10.22 1.15 11.68
N GLU A 123 9.01 1.13 11.13
CA GLU A 123 8.16 2.33 10.98
C GLU A 123 7.23 2.53 12.17
N SER A 124 6.63 1.45 12.68
CA SER A 124 5.56 1.54 13.68
C SER A 124 5.68 0.55 14.82
N SER A 125 6.64 -0.38 14.80
CA SER A 125 6.66 -1.50 15.74
C SER A 125 5.33 -2.29 15.74
N PHE A 126 4.65 -2.34 14.58
CA PHE A 126 3.33 -2.95 14.39
C PHE A 126 2.17 -2.26 15.15
N ASP A 127 2.37 -1.01 15.58
CA ASP A 127 1.32 -0.20 16.18
C ASP A 127 0.50 0.56 15.13
N ILE A 128 -0.79 0.27 15.07
CA ILE A 128 -1.76 0.95 14.18
C ILE A 128 -2.02 2.40 14.60
N GLY A 129 -1.81 2.70 15.89
CA GLY A 129 -1.95 4.04 16.47
C GLY A 129 -0.74 4.93 16.26
N ALA A 130 0.36 4.38 15.71
CA ALA A 130 1.61 5.10 15.52
C ALA A 130 1.39 6.37 14.68
N LYS A 131 1.81 7.49 15.25
CA LYS A 131 1.82 8.80 14.61
C LYS A 131 3.18 9.43 14.79
N ALA A 132 3.74 9.93 13.70
CA ALA A 132 4.97 10.71 13.73
C ALA A 132 4.75 12.05 13.02
N ASP A 133 5.19 13.12 13.67
CA ASP A 133 5.24 14.43 13.03
C ASP A 133 6.36 14.45 12.00
N SER A 134 6.05 14.99 10.82
CA SER A 134 7.02 15.17 9.75
C SER A 134 6.78 16.50 9.04
N LYS A 135 7.79 16.98 8.32
CA LYS A 135 7.68 18.21 7.51
C LYS A 135 6.58 18.13 6.46
N ILE A 136 6.18 16.92 6.07
CA ILE A 136 5.18 16.64 5.02
C ILE A 136 3.83 16.17 5.60
N GLY A 137 3.61 16.42 6.90
CA GLY A 137 2.40 16.11 7.65
C GLY A 137 2.51 14.85 8.52
N ILE A 138 1.47 14.61 9.32
CA ILE A 138 1.45 13.47 10.25
C ILE A 138 1.47 12.16 9.48
N ALA A 139 2.45 11.32 9.77
CA ALA A 139 2.54 9.94 9.30
C ALA A 139 1.66 9.03 10.14
N LYS A 140 0.96 8.07 9.52
CA LYS A 140 -0.06 7.23 10.19
C LYS A 140 0.06 5.75 9.83
N GLY A 141 -0.28 4.90 10.79
CA GLY A 141 -0.49 3.47 10.59
C GLY A 141 0.81 2.66 10.49
N LEU A 142 0.67 1.40 10.07
CA LEU A 142 1.74 0.40 10.11
C LEU A 142 3.01 0.78 9.33
N ILE A 143 2.85 1.40 8.16
CA ILE A 143 3.97 1.79 7.29
C ILE A 143 4.17 3.31 7.23
N GLN A 144 3.52 4.07 8.11
CA GLN A 144 3.74 5.52 8.27
C GLN A 144 3.48 6.35 6.99
N ILE A 145 2.27 6.21 6.42
CA ILE A 145 1.84 7.05 5.29
C ILE A 145 1.56 8.48 5.76
N THR A 146 2.21 9.47 5.14
CA THR A 146 2.03 10.89 5.45
C THR A 146 0.80 11.48 4.77
N GLU A 147 0.29 12.59 5.28
CA GLU A 147 -0.82 13.32 4.63
C GLU A 147 -0.45 13.79 3.21
N GLN A 148 0.80 14.22 2.96
CA GLN A 148 1.24 14.56 1.61
C GLN A 148 1.27 13.34 0.70
N THR A 149 1.82 12.20 1.16
CA THR A 149 1.82 10.95 0.41
C THR A 149 0.40 10.51 0.05
N ARG A 150 -0.54 10.58 1.00
CA ARG A 150 -1.97 10.27 0.74
C ARG A 150 -2.56 11.16 -0.36
N LYS A 151 -2.20 12.45 -0.39
CA LYS A 151 -2.64 13.37 -1.45
C LYS A 151 -2.04 13.00 -2.80
N ILE A 152 -0.74 12.69 -2.83
CA ILE A 152 -0.04 12.28 -4.06
C ILE A 152 -0.64 11.00 -4.63
N LEU A 153 -0.92 10.01 -3.78
CA LEU A 153 -1.54 8.74 -4.19
C LEU A 153 -2.90 8.94 -4.89
N ALA A 154 -3.62 10.01 -4.58
CA ALA A 154 -4.92 10.34 -5.17
C ALA A 154 -4.85 11.37 -6.32
N ASP A 155 -3.66 11.95 -6.59
CA ASP A 155 -3.51 13.06 -7.51
C ASP A 155 -3.47 12.59 -8.97
N GLN A 156 -4.55 12.90 -9.70
CA GLN A 156 -4.72 12.55 -11.11
C GLN A 156 -3.79 13.33 -12.05
N LYS A 157 -3.23 14.44 -11.59
CA LYS A 157 -2.29 15.28 -12.36
C LYS A 157 -0.88 15.22 -11.78
N GLY A 158 -0.68 14.35 -10.79
CA GLY A 158 0.55 14.26 -10.03
C GLY A 158 1.60 13.37 -10.68
N GLU A 159 2.54 12.94 -9.86
CA GLU A 159 3.66 12.08 -10.26
C GLU A 159 3.25 10.64 -10.60
N LEU A 160 2.05 10.21 -10.21
CA LEU A 160 1.54 8.87 -10.50
C LEU A 160 0.68 8.90 -11.75
N SER A 161 1.10 8.14 -12.76
CA SER A 161 0.38 7.98 -14.03
C SER A 161 -0.82 7.04 -13.92
N ASP A 162 -0.79 6.07 -13.00
CA ASP A 162 -1.79 5.02 -12.87
C ASP A 162 -1.85 4.37 -11.48
N PHE A 163 -2.93 3.60 -11.27
CA PHE A 163 -3.22 2.90 -10.01
C PHE A 163 -3.23 3.85 -8.82
N LEU A 164 -4.03 4.92 -8.96
CA LEU A 164 -4.27 5.91 -7.92
C LEU A 164 -5.02 5.26 -6.75
N ILE A 165 -4.81 5.77 -5.55
CA ILE A 165 -5.44 5.27 -4.34
C ILE A 165 -6.14 6.43 -3.64
N VAL A 166 -7.46 6.33 -3.57
CA VAL A 166 -8.31 7.37 -2.99
C VAL A 166 -8.73 6.92 -1.59
N LEU A 167 -8.03 7.44 -0.57
CA LEU A 167 -8.32 7.18 0.84
C LEU A 167 -8.63 8.47 1.60
N SER A 168 -9.64 8.40 2.46
CA SER A 168 -9.90 9.41 3.47
C SER A 168 -8.83 9.43 4.56
N LYS A 169 -8.80 10.50 5.37
CA LYS A 169 -7.86 10.61 6.51
C LYS A 169 -8.06 9.53 7.57
N LYS A 170 -9.27 8.96 7.66
CA LYS A 170 -9.61 7.88 8.58
C LYS A 170 -9.21 6.53 7.99
N GLU A 171 -9.51 6.31 6.72
CA GLU A 171 -9.17 5.07 6.00
C GLU A 171 -7.66 4.83 5.94
N VAL A 172 -6.84 5.88 5.85
CA VAL A 172 -5.38 5.68 5.84
C VAL A 172 -4.83 5.06 7.15
N ALA A 173 -5.60 5.10 8.24
CA ALA A 173 -5.23 4.48 9.51
C ALA A 173 -5.71 3.01 9.62
N ASP A 174 -6.57 2.56 8.70
CA ASP A 174 -6.95 1.15 8.61
C ASP A 174 -5.73 0.32 8.17
N PRO A 175 -5.35 -0.76 8.88
CA PRO A 175 -4.15 -1.55 8.56
C PRO A 175 -4.11 -2.08 7.13
N ASN A 176 -5.27 -2.48 6.60
CA ASN A 176 -5.39 -3.05 5.27
C ASN A 176 -5.14 -1.99 4.20
N ALA A 177 -5.87 -0.86 4.27
CA ALA A 177 -5.68 0.26 3.36
C ALA A 177 -4.29 0.91 3.50
N ASN A 178 -3.73 0.97 4.71
CA ASN A 178 -2.40 1.53 4.98
C ASN A 178 -1.30 0.70 4.31
N LEU A 179 -1.34 -0.64 4.44
CA LEU A 179 -0.38 -1.54 3.80
C LEU A 179 -0.53 -1.50 2.28
N PHE A 180 -1.77 -1.53 1.76
CA PHE A 180 -2.02 -1.41 0.33
C PHE A 180 -1.38 -0.14 -0.27
N ALA A 181 -1.64 1.01 0.36
CA ALA A 181 -1.13 2.30 -0.05
C ALA A 181 0.40 2.41 0.10
N GLY A 182 0.96 1.95 1.22
CA GLY A 182 2.39 2.04 1.46
C GLY A 182 3.23 1.15 0.57
N ILE A 183 2.75 -0.07 0.26
CA ILE A 183 3.46 -0.94 -0.68
C ILE A 183 3.40 -0.33 -2.09
N ARG A 184 2.24 0.18 -2.56
CA ARG A 184 2.15 0.93 -3.83
C ARG A 184 3.14 2.08 -3.89
N TRP A 185 3.23 2.83 -2.80
CA TRP A 185 4.14 3.97 -2.70
C TRP A 185 5.60 3.52 -2.73
N LEU A 186 5.94 2.40 -2.10
CA LEU A 186 7.28 1.82 -2.13
C LEU A 186 7.71 1.43 -3.55
N PHE A 187 6.80 0.90 -4.38
CA PHE A 187 7.06 0.67 -5.81
C PHE A 187 7.40 1.96 -6.54
N HIS A 188 6.66 3.04 -6.29
CA HIS A 188 6.99 4.35 -6.86
C HIS A 188 8.34 4.88 -6.34
N LYS A 189 8.65 4.69 -5.05
CA LYS A 189 9.94 5.07 -4.47
C LYS A 189 11.10 4.30 -5.08
N LYS A 190 10.92 3.03 -5.46
CA LYS A 190 11.91 2.27 -6.24
C LYS A 190 12.17 2.89 -7.61
N TYR A 191 11.12 3.35 -8.30
CA TYR A 191 11.25 4.07 -9.56
C TYR A 191 12.05 5.38 -9.38
N LEU A 192 11.67 6.22 -8.40
CA LEU A 192 12.38 7.48 -8.10
C LEU A 192 13.85 7.24 -7.72
N ALA A 193 14.12 6.25 -6.87
CA ALA A 193 15.46 5.87 -6.48
C ALA A 193 16.28 5.42 -7.71
N SER A 194 15.69 4.63 -8.61
CA SER A 194 16.37 4.15 -9.82
C SER A 194 16.74 5.31 -10.74
N HIS A 195 15.83 6.26 -10.92
CA HIS A 195 16.09 7.49 -11.68
C HIS A 195 17.23 8.31 -11.07
N ARG A 196 17.24 8.48 -9.74
CA ARG A 196 18.30 9.25 -9.07
C ARG A 196 19.66 8.56 -9.16
N LEU A 197 19.69 7.23 -9.05
CA LEU A 197 20.92 6.44 -9.07
C LEU A 197 21.44 6.15 -10.48
N ASN A 198 20.64 6.48 -11.51
CA ASN A 198 20.92 6.13 -12.91
C ASN A 198 21.19 4.62 -13.13
N ARG A 199 20.53 3.78 -12.32
CA ARG A 199 20.55 2.31 -12.39
C ARG A 199 19.33 1.74 -11.67
N GLU A 200 19.04 0.46 -11.86
CA GLU A 200 17.98 -0.18 -11.07
C GLU A 200 18.32 -0.14 -9.57
N ALA A 201 17.40 0.43 -8.77
CA ALA A 201 17.51 0.47 -7.33
C ALA A 201 17.13 -0.88 -6.70
N THR A 202 17.85 -1.26 -5.66
CA THR A 202 17.45 -2.38 -4.80
C THR A 202 16.22 -2.01 -3.96
N TRP A 203 15.51 -2.99 -3.41
CA TRP A 203 14.40 -2.71 -2.50
C TRP A 203 14.83 -1.99 -1.21
N VAL A 204 16.06 -2.24 -0.75
CA VAL A 204 16.61 -1.50 0.40
C VAL A 204 16.84 -0.03 0.06
N GLU A 205 17.31 0.28 -1.14
CA GLU A 205 17.44 1.66 -1.62
C GLU A 205 16.09 2.33 -1.83
N ALA A 206 15.09 1.60 -2.31
CA ALA A 206 13.71 2.07 -2.38
C ALA A 206 13.17 2.43 -0.98
N ILE A 207 13.48 1.64 0.05
CA ILE A 207 13.13 1.95 1.45
C ILE A 207 13.91 3.16 1.97
N ALA A 208 15.19 3.30 1.63
CA ALA A 208 15.95 4.50 1.99
C ALA A 208 15.36 5.76 1.35
N GLU A 209 14.87 5.65 0.09
CA GLU A 209 14.15 6.72 -0.59
C GLU A 209 12.78 7.00 0.04
N TYR A 210 12.06 5.94 0.44
CA TYR A 210 10.79 6.03 1.18
C TYR A 210 10.96 6.82 2.48
N LYS A 211 12.00 6.51 3.25
CA LYS A 211 12.36 7.17 4.51
C LYS A 211 13.01 8.55 4.31
N GLY A 212 13.28 8.97 3.08
CA GLY A 212 13.91 10.27 2.77
C GLY A 212 15.40 10.36 3.13
N ILE A 213 16.08 9.22 3.27
CA ILE A 213 17.48 9.13 3.72
C ILE A 213 18.44 8.59 2.66
N LEU A 214 17.97 8.30 1.44
CA LEU A 214 18.82 7.74 0.37
C LEU A 214 20.09 8.57 0.12
N ASN A 215 19.98 9.89 0.03
CA ASN A 215 21.12 10.79 -0.24
C ASN A 215 22.07 10.96 0.97
N GLN A 216 21.68 10.42 2.13
CA GLN A 216 22.44 10.50 3.38
C GLN A 216 23.26 9.23 3.64
N LEU A 217 23.01 8.14 2.90
CA LEU A 217 23.73 6.89 3.07
C LEU A 217 25.24 7.07 2.81
N GLY A 218 26.06 6.50 3.68
CA GLY A 218 27.51 6.63 3.69
C GLY A 218 28.02 8.01 4.12
N ARG A 219 27.12 8.96 4.43
CA ARG A 219 27.46 10.33 4.84
C ARG A 219 26.97 10.65 6.24
N VAL A 220 25.84 10.07 6.66
CA VAL A 220 25.20 10.31 7.94
C VAL A 220 25.06 8.99 8.70
N LYS A 221 25.79 8.87 9.82
CA LYS A 221 25.81 7.65 10.66
C LYS A 221 24.42 7.18 11.07
N LEU A 222 23.49 8.11 11.33
CA LEU A 222 22.11 7.78 11.70
C LEU A 222 21.36 7.11 10.55
N ALA A 223 21.50 7.60 9.32
CA ALA A 223 20.88 7.00 8.14
C ALA A 223 21.41 5.57 7.90
N ASP A 224 22.72 5.39 8.04
CA ASP A 224 23.35 4.07 7.92
C ASP A 224 22.87 3.10 9.00
N ARG A 225 22.72 3.58 10.25
CA ARG A 225 22.16 2.77 11.35
C ARG A 225 20.72 2.35 11.07
N ILE A 226 19.86 3.26 10.62
CA ILE A 226 18.46 2.94 10.30
C ILE A 226 18.37 1.82 9.25
N ILE A 227 19.18 1.90 8.19
CA ILE A 227 19.22 0.86 7.16
C ILE A 227 19.86 -0.44 7.66
N LEU A 228 20.85 -0.36 8.54
CA LEU A 228 21.46 -1.54 9.17
C LEU A 228 20.44 -2.29 10.03
N ASP A 229 19.66 -1.58 10.84
CA ASP A 229 18.64 -2.18 11.71
C ASP A 229 17.55 -2.86 10.88
N LEU A 230 17.10 -2.22 9.81
CA LEU A 230 16.19 -2.83 8.82
C LEU A 230 16.79 -4.12 8.23
N LYS A 231 18.05 -4.08 7.79
CA LYS A 231 18.74 -5.25 7.23
C LYS A 231 18.90 -6.38 8.25
N ASN A 232 19.14 -6.06 9.52
CA ASN A 232 19.24 -7.04 10.59
C ASN A 232 17.89 -7.73 10.84
N ASN A 233 16.80 -6.98 10.90
CA ASN A 233 15.45 -7.51 11.00
C ASN A 233 15.10 -8.40 9.80
N TYR A 234 15.39 -7.93 8.58
CA TYR A 234 15.16 -8.73 7.38
C TYR A 234 15.99 -10.02 7.37
N LYS A 235 17.28 -9.95 7.72
CA LYS A 235 18.15 -11.12 7.83
C LYS A 235 17.67 -12.12 8.89
N ARG A 236 17.12 -11.63 10.01
CA ARG A 236 16.50 -12.47 11.05
C ARG A 236 15.32 -13.26 10.47
N LEU A 237 14.45 -12.62 9.71
CA LEU A 237 13.31 -13.28 9.05
C LEU A 237 13.75 -14.30 7.98
N LYS A 238 14.92 -14.13 7.35
CA LYS A 238 15.44 -15.13 6.39
C LYS A 238 16.05 -16.37 7.04
N LYS A 239 16.37 -16.35 8.34
CA LYS A 239 16.86 -17.54 9.05
C LYS A 239 15.67 -18.43 9.38
N LYS A 240 15.68 -19.65 8.82
CA LYS A 240 14.73 -20.70 9.19
C LYS A 240 15.19 -21.37 10.49
#